data_AF-A0A432MQB0-F1
#
_entry.id   AF-A0A432MQB0-F1
#
_cell.length_a   1.000
_cell.length_b   1.000
_cell.length_c   1.000
_cell.angle_alpha   90.00
_cell.angle_beta   90.00
_cell.angle_gamma   90.00
#
_symmetry.space_group_name_H-M   'P 1'
#
loop_
_entity.id
_entity.type
_entity.pdbx_description
1 polymer ?
#
loop_
_entity_poly.entity_id
_entity_poly.type
_entity_poly.pdbx_seq_one_letter_code
_entity_poly.pdbx_strand_id
1 'polypeptide(L)'
;MDNGHEHEHHDHEEIDPSELLQELGAESRTQIFLSMRQQNLELLDLASRVAGYSGEHAPLKGDESEKAMRTIWKLYSEFYSWIDPEEIEEDDEDEDE
;
A
#
# COMPACT_ATOMS: atom_id res chain seq x y z
N MET A 1 4.07 -22.27 41.45
CA MET A 1 4.85 -21.07 41.07
C MET A 1 5.41 -21.42 39.70
N ASP A 2 4.54 -21.49 38.70
CA ASP A 2 3.95 -20.35 37.98
C ASP A 2 5.00 -19.68 37.09
N ASN A 3 4.78 -19.79 35.78
CA ASN A 3 4.73 -18.68 34.85
C ASN A 3 4.31 -19.25 33.49
N GLY A 4 2.99 -19.42 33.32
CA GLY A 4 2.40 -19.50 32.00
C GLY A 4 2.60 -18.15 31.31
N HIS A 5 3.33 -18.13 30.20
CA HIS A 5 3.25 -17.01 29.27
C HIS A 5 1.94 -17.15 28.53
N GLU A 6 0.90 -16.56 29.13
CA GLU A 6 -0.32 -16.20 28.43
C GLU A 6 0.07 -15.11 27.43
N HIS A 7 0.32 -15.50 26.19
CA HIS A 7 0.28 -14.54 25.08
C HIS A 7 -1.17 -14.04 25.01
N GLU A 8 -1.43 -12.89 25.62
CA GLU A 8 -2.58 -12.07 25.29
C GLU A 8 -2.45 -11.74 23.80
N HIS A 9 -3.13 -12.51 22.96
CA HIS A 9 -3.53 -12.08 21.64
C HIS A 9 -4.24 -10.73 21.84
N HIS A 10 -3.57 -9.63 21.51
CA HIS A 10 -4.29 -8.42 21.15
C HIS A 10 -5.12 -8.80 19.92
N ASP A 11 -6.40 -9.12 20.15
CA ASP A 11 -7.41 -9.06 19.10
C ASP A 11 -7.37 -7.62 18.58
N HIS A 12 -6.62 -7.39 17.51
CA HIS A 12 -6.83 -6.25 16.66
C HIS A 12 -8.25 -6.43 16.11
N GLU A 13 -9.25 -5.81 16.75
CA GLU A 13 -10.57 -5.64 16.14
C GLU A 13 -10.32 -4.95 14.79
N GLU A 14 -10.40 -5.72 13.70
CA GLU A 14 -10.43 -5.19 12.35
C GLU A 14 -11.67 -4.31 12.25
N ILE A 15 -11.47 -2.99 12.39
CA ILE A 15 -12.54 -2.01 12.23
C ILE A 15 -12.97 -2.08 10.77
N ASP A 16 -14.17 -2.63 10.50
CA ASP A 16 -14.74 -2.67 9.17
C ASP A 16 -14.94 -1.23 8.67
N PRO A 17 -14.19 -0.78 7.64
CA PRO A 17 -14.31 0.58 7.11
C PRO A 17 -15.73 0.88 6.61
N SER A 18 -16.49 -0.15 6.23
CA SER A 18 -17.86 -0.03 5.74
C SER A 18 -18.85 0.28 6.86
N GLU A 19 -18.67 -0.27 8.05
CA GLU A 19 -19.48 0.07 9.24
C GLU A 19 -19.21 1.51 9.67
N LEU A 20 -17.93 1.91 9.74
CA LEU A 20 -17.52 3.28 10.06
C LEU A 20 -18.09 4.30 9.06
N LEU A 21 -18.09 3.97 7.76
CA LEU A 21 -18.71 4.79 6.72
C LEU A 21 -20.23 4.91 6.89
N GLN A 22 -20.89 3.86 7.39
CA GLN A 22 -22.34 3.85 7.58
C GLN A 22 -22.78 4.76 8.74
N GLU A 23 -21.95 4.88 9.78
CA GLU A 23 -22.16 5.80 10.92
C GLU A 23 -22.02 7.28 10.55
N LEU A 24 -21.35 7.59 9.44
CA LEU A 24 -21.21 8.97 8.97
C LEU A 24 -22.53 9.56 8.44
N GLY A 25 -22.62 10.89 8.44
CA GLY A 25 -23.70 11.60 7.75
C GLY A 25 -23.64 11.38 6.22
N ALA A 26 -24.79 11.49 5.54
CA ALA A 26 -24.86 11.34 4.08
C ALA A 26 -23.96 12.34 3.32
N GLU A 27 -23.81 13.55 3.86
CA GLU A 27 -22.93 14.59 3.30
C GLU A 27 -21.45 14.22 3.44
N SER A 28 -21.03 13.75 4.61
CA SER A 28 -19.66 13.29 4.87
C SER A 28 -19.28 12.09 3.99
N ARG A 29 -20.18 11.10 3.85
CA ARG A 29 -19.97 9.98 2.91
C ARG A 29 -19.81 10.45 1.47
N THR A 30 -20.62 11.42 1.05
CA THR A 30 -20.55 11.96 -0.31
C THR A 30 -19.21 12.64 -0.56
N GLN A 31 -18.71 13.42 0.40
CA GLN A 31 -17.40 14.05 0.29
C GLN A 31 -16.26 13.02 0.22
N ILE A 32 -16.31 11.96 1.03
CA ILE A 32 -15.32 10.88 0.99
C ILE A 32 -15.32 10.23 -0.40
N PHE A 33 -16.49 9.86 -0.92
CA PHE A 33 -16.60 9.25 -2.25
C PHE A 33 -16.02 10.15 -3.35
N LEU A 34 -16.32 11.45 -3.32
CA LEU A 34 -15.79 12.40 -4.30
C LEU A 34 -14.27 12.55 -4.16
N SER A 35 -13.74 12.55 -2.94
CA SER A 35 -12.29 12.58 -2.68
C SER A 35 -11.61 11.32 -3.22
N MET A 36 -12.16 10.14 -2.94
CA MET A 36 -11.64 8.88 -3.47
C MET A 36 -11.69 8.85 -5.00
N ARG A 37 -12.75 9.38 -5.61
CA ARG A 37 -12.86 9.49 -7.06
C ARG A 37 -11.79 10.43 -7.65
N GLN A 38 -11.52 11.54 -6.98
CA GLN A 38 -10.46 12.46 -7.39
C GLN A 38 -9.08 11.78 -7.31
N GLN A 39 -8.79 11.08 -6.22
CA GLN A 39 -7.55 10.30 -6.07
C GLN A 39 -7.40 9.23 -7.16
N ASN A 40 -8.49 8.54 -7.52
CA ASN A 40 -8.46 7.55 -8.60
C ASN A 40 -8.14 8.20 -9.96
N LEU A 41 -8.64 9.41 -10.23
CA LEU A 41 -8.32 10.13 -11.46
C LEU A 41 -6.87 10.58 -11.49
N GLU A 42 -6.33 11.04 -10.35
CA GLU A 42 -4.92 11.42 -10.22
C GLU A 42 -3.99 10.21 -10.41
N LEU A 43 -4.36 9.05 -9.87
CA LEU A 43 -3.63 7.81 -10.07
C LEU A 43 -3.63 7.37 -11.53
N LEU A 44 -4.77 7.50 -12.22
CA LEU A 44 -4.87 7.19 -13.65
C LEU A 44 -4.03 8.15 -14.51
N ASP A 45 -4.02 9.44 -14.20
CA ASP A 45 -3.16 10.42 -14.88
C ASP A 45 -1.69 10.07 -14.68
N LEU A 46 -1.26 9.79 -13.45
CA LEU A 46 0.10 9.37 -13.14
C LEU A 46 0.48 8.08 -13.89
N ALA A 47 -0.37 7.06 -13.86
CA ALA A 47 -0.15 5.82 -14.58
C ALA A 47 -0.03 6.05 -16.09
N SER A 48 -0.85 6.95 -16.66
CA SER A 48 -0.77 7.30 -18.08
C SER A 48 0.56 7.96 -18.46
N ARG A 49 1.11 8.79 -17.57
CA ARG A 49 2.41 9.46 -17.74
C ARG A 49 3.56 8.49 -17.59
N VAL A 50 3.52 7.63 -16.56
CA VAL A 50 4.55 6.60 -16.32
C VAL A 50 4.58 5.59 -17.45
N ALA A 51 3.42 5.15 -17.94
CA ALA A 51 3.31 4.26 -19.09
C ALA A 51 3.69 4.94 -20.42
N GLY A 52 3.94 6.25 -20.43
CA GLY A 52 4.33 7.06 -21.60
C GLY A 52 3.23 7.22 -22.64
N TYR A 53 1.96 6.98 -22.28
CA TYR A 53 0.80 7.33 -23.11
C TYR A 53 0.50 8.83 -23.09
N SER A 54 1.04 9.55 -22.10
CA SER A 54 1.03 11.01 -21.99
C SER A 54 2.39 11.51 -21.46
N GLY A 55 2.74 12.78 -21.70
CA GLY A 55 4.00 13.38 -21.21
C GLY A 55 5.16 13.40 -22.24
N GLU A 56 6.38 13.69 -21.76
CA GLU A 56 7.58 13.91 -22.60
C GLU A 56 8.34 12.62 -22.97
N HIS A 57 7.94 11.48 -22.42
CA HIS A 57 8.64 10.20 -22.58
C HIS A 57 7.80 9.22 -23.40
N ALA A 58 8.45 8.43 -24.25
CA ALA A 58 7.78 7.43 -25.08
C ALA A 58 7.18 6.30 -24.21
N PRO A 59 6.16 5.58 -24.71
CA PRO A 59 5.59 4.46 -23.99
C PRO A 59 6.66 3.44 -23.57
N LEU A 60 6.62 3.02 -22.32
CA LEU A 60 7.51 1.96 -21.83
C LEU A 60 7.28 0.70 -22.65
N LYS A 61 8.36 0.09 -23.16
CA LYS A 61 8.26 -1.25 -23.72
C LYS A 61 8.03 -2.27 -22.59
N GLY A 62 7.41 -3.40 -22.91
CA GLY A 62 7.00 -4.39 -21.90
C GLY A 62 8.15 -4.95 -21.06
N ASP A 63 9.37 -4.94 -21.58
CA ASP A 63 10.62 -5.32 -20.90
C ASP A 63 11.19 -4.19 -20.02
N GLU A 64 10.95 -2.93 -20.39
CA GLU A 64 11.41 -1.76 -19.65
C GLU A 64 10.57 -1.49 -18.39
N SER A 65 9.27 -1.81 -18.43
CA SER A 65 8.36 -1.64 -17.29
C SER A 65 8.69 -2.58 -16.13
N GLU A 66 8.98 -3.85 -16.39
CA GLU A 66 9.35 -4.82 -15.35
C GLU A 66 10.64 -4.40 -14.66
N LYS A 67 11.63 -3.96 -15.44
CA LYS A 67 12.90 -3.45 -14.91
C LYS A 67 12.71 -2.17 -14.09
N ALA A 68 11.86 -1.26 -14.54
CA ALA A 68 11.53 -0.04 -13.80
C ALA A 68 10.84 -0.37 -12.46
N MET A 69 9.86 -1.29 -12.47
CA MET A 69 9.17 -1.71 -11.25
C MET A 69 10.10 -2.38 -10.24
N ARG A 70 11.00 -3.27 -10.66
CA ARG A 70 12.02 -3.85 -9.77
C ARG A 70 12.93 -2.78 -9.17
N THR A 71 13.22 -1.72 -9.92
CA THR A 71 14.05 -0.60 -9.43
C THR A 71 13.29 0.24 -8.42
N ILE A 72 12.02 0.56 -8.67
CA ILE A 72 11.14 1.28 -7.74
C ILE A 72 10.97 0.47 -6.45
N TRP A 73 10.70 -0.82 -6.55
CA TRP A 73 10.56 -1.71 -5.41
C TRP A 73 11.79 -1.68 -4.50
N LYS A 74 13.00 -1.82 -5.07
CA LYS A 74 14.26 -1.74 -4.31
C LYS A 74 14.43 -0.43 -3.56
N LEU A 75 14.08 0.68 -4.19
CA LEU A 75 14.12 2.00 -3.54
C LEU A 75 13.10 2.07 -2.40
N TYR A 76 11.88 1.61 -2.66
CA TYR A 76 10.82 1.63 -1.65
C TYR A 76 11.17 0.75 -0.45
N SER A 77 11.68 -0.47 -0.65
CA SER A 77 12.11 -1.35 0.43
C SER A 77 13.28 -0.77 1.23
N GLU A 78 14.22 -0.09 0.58
CA GLU A 78 15.33 0.60 1.26
C GLU A 78 14.83 1.81 2.08
N PHE A 79 13.86 2.57 1.57
CA PHE A 79 13.22 3.63 2.35
C PHE A 79 12.41 3.07 3.52
N TYR A 80 11.70 1.96 3.30
CA TYR A 80 10.90 1.32 4.33
C TYR A 80 11.79 0.81 5.46
N SER A 81 12.96 0.24 5.15
CA SER A 81 13.92 -0.23 6.17
C SER A 81 14.50 0.89 7.02
N TRP A 82 14.49 2.13 6.54
CA TRP A 82 14.89 3.28 7.34
C TRP A 82 13.77 3.78 8.27
N ILE A 83 12.52 3.47 7.95
CA ILE A 83 11.33 3.92 8.69
C ILE A 83 10.97 2.88 9.74
N ASP A 84 10.96 1.60 9.36
CA ASP A 84 10.65 0.47 10.22
C ASP A 84 11.61 -0.70 9.93
N PRO A 85 12.79 -0.72 10.56
CA PRO A 85 13.78 -1.76 10.34
C PRO A 85 13.37 -3.13 10.92
N GLU A 86 12.46 -3.17 11.89
CA GLU A 86 12.07 -4.41 12.60
C GLU A 86 11.08 -5.25 11.77
N GLU A 87 10.23 -4.62 10.94
CA GLU A 87 9.24 -5.30 10.09
C GLU A 87 9.85 -6.05 8.89
N ILE A 88 11.06 -5.68 8.46
CA ILE A 88 11.74 -6.29 7.29
C ILE A 88 12.56 -7.52 7.68
N GLU A 89 12.98 -7.64 8.94
CA GLU A 89 13.70 -8.83 9.42
C GLU A 89 12.79 -10.07 9.51
N GLU A 90 11.46 -9.93 9.44
CA GLU A 90 10.50 -11.03 9.50
C GLU A 90 10.23 -11.73 8.14
N ASP A 91 10.68 -11.18 7.00
CA ASP A 91 10.39 -11.74 5.66
C ASP A 91 11.56 -12.57 5.06
N ASP A 92 12.69 -12.68 5.78
CA ASP A 92 13.90 -13.41 5.33
C ASP A 92 14.08 -14.80 6.00
N GLU A 93 13.15 -15.27 6.84
CA GLU A 93 13.28 -16.54 7.60
C GLU A 93 12.47 -17.75 7.08
N ASP A 94 11.70 -17.66 5.98
CA ASP A 94 10.84 -18.77 5.51
C ASP A 94 10.99 -19.15 4.01
N GLU A 95 12.21 -19.25 3.49
CA GLU A 95 12.50 -20.01 2.25
C GLU A 95 13.61 -21.05 2.50
N ASP A 96 13.33 -22.11 3.27
CA ASP A 96 14.05 -23.39 3.21
C ASP A 96 13.28 -24.52 3.95
N GLU A 97 12.17 -25.01 3.39
CA GLU A 97 11.70 -26.42 3.50
C GLU A 97 10.93 -26.90 2.26
#